data_AF-A0A2Z6P4G3-F1
#
_entry.id   AF-A0A2Z6P4G3-F1
#
_cell.length_a   1.000
_cell.length_b   1.000
_cell.length_c   1.000
_cell.angle_alpha   90.00
_cell.angle_beta   90.00
_cell.angle_gamma   90.00
#
_symmetry.space_group_name_H-M   'P 1'
#
loop_
_entity.id
_entity.type
_entity.pdbx_description
1 polymer ?
#
loop_
_entity_poly.entity_id
_entity_poly.type
_entity_poly.pdbx_seq_one_letter_code
_entity_poly.pdbx_strand_id
1 'polypeptide(L)'
;MNMNKSNFEMLSEVFKHRVIMDPRTGDETWKILEQAIHHYRERAGEDVNRELIRNITTMLMDLGSSVYEEEFETPFLQVSAKFYRAESHKFIESCDCGDYLKKVERCLDEEINRVRQYLDPSTEKKITNVVEKEMIANYTLRLIHMENSGCVDEFGEAGSFLETSSTTWIIYLD
;
A
#
# COMPACT_ATOMS: atom_id res chain seq x y z
N MET A 1 -28.45 16.14 0.85
CA MET A 1 -29.38 15.05 0.51
C MET A 1 -28.62 13.74 0.64
N ASN A 2 -29.04 12.82 1.50
CA ASN A 2 -28.39 11.52 1.64
C ASN A 2 -28.74 10.65 0.42
N MET A 3 -27.73 10.25 -0.36
CA MET A 3 -27.89 9.19 -1.34
C MET A 3 -28.17 7.88 -0.61
N ASN A 4 -29.20 7.14 -1.05
CA ASN A 4 -29.50 5.81 -0.53
C ASN A 4 -28.83 4.73 -1.42
N LYS A 5 -28.69 3.52 -0.88
CA LYS A 5 -28.02 2.39 -1.54
C LYS A 5 -28.57 2.07 -2.95
N SER A 6 -29.88 2.20 -3.15
CA SER A 6 -30.51 1.91 -4.44
C SER A 6 -30.21 2.97 -5.51
N ASN A 7 -30.12 4.24 -5.11
CA ASN A 7 -29.71 5.33 -6.00
C ASN A 7 -28.24 5.18 -6.40
N PHE A 8 -27.40 4.67 -5.48
CA PHE A 8 -26.00 4.40 -5.75
C PHE A 8 -25.80 3.23 -6.72
N GLU A 9 -26.48 2.11 -6.50
CA GLU A 9 -26.44 0.95 -7.42
C GLU A 9 -26.90 1.36 -8.82
N MET A 10 -27.96 2.16 -8.93
CA MET A 10 -28.44 2.66 -10.22
C MET A 10 -27.43 3.62 -10.89
N LEU A 11 -26.81 4.52 -10.14
CA LEU A 11 -25.79 5.44 -10.68
C LEU A 11 -24.52 4.69 -11.09
N SER A 12 -24.09 3.69 -10.30
CA SER A 12 -22.98 2.79 -10.63
C SER A 12 -23.28 2.01 -11.91
N GLU A 13 -24.47 1.41 -12.04
CA GLU A 13 -24.89 0.70 -13.25
C GLU A 13 -25.00 1.62 -14.47
N VAL A 14 -25.51 2.85 -14.30
CA VAL A 14 -25.57 3.84 -15.40
C VAL A 14 -24.18 4.31 -15.80
N PHE A 15 -23.25 4.41 -14.86
CA PHE A 15 -21.87 4.82 -15.12
C PHE A 15 -21.08 3.69 -15.80
N LYS A 16 -21.23 2.46 -15.31
CA LYS A 16 -20.80 1.24 -16.02
C LYS A 16 -21.39 1.24 -17.42
N HIS A 17 -22.68 1.52 -17.58
CA HIS A 17 -23.30 1.57 -18.89
C HIS A 17 -22.82 2.75 -19.78
N ARG A 18 -22.44 3.91 -19.23
CA ARG A 18 -22.04 5.08 -20.04
C ARG A 18 -20.56 5.15 -20.36
N VAL A 19 -19.69 4.70 -19.44
CA VAL A 19 -18.24 4.69 -19.62
C VAL A 19 -17.75 3.33 -20.12
N ILE A 20 -18.36 2.22 -19.69
CA ILE A 20 -17.93 0.86 -20.05
C ILE A 20 -18.61 0.34 -21.32
N MET A 21 -19.83 0.78 -21.68
CA MET A 21 -20.50 0.29 -22.90
C MET A 21 -20.18 1.08 -24.19
N ASP A 22 -19.33 2.11 -24.16
CA ASP A 22 -18.65 2.48 -25.40
C ASP A 22 -17.42 1.57 -25.53
N PRO A 23 -17.41 0.58 -26.44
CA PRO A 23 -16.35 -0.42 -26.53
C PRO A 23 -14.98 0.18 -26.84
N ARG A 24 -14.93 1.45 -27.28
CA ARG A 24 -13.68 2.19 -27.53
C ARG A 24 -13.15 2.93 -26.30
N THR A 25 -14.02 3.37 -25.39
CA THR A 25 -13.66 4.23 -24.25
C THR A 25 -13.60 3.45 -22.94
N GLY A 26 -14.44 2.42 -22.80
CA GLY A 26 -14.44 1.51 -21.64
C GLY A 26 -13.16 0.67 -21.55
N ASP A 27 -12.71 0.12 -22.68
CA ASP A 27 -11.48 -0.67 -22.76
C ASP A 27 -10.24 0.15 -22.40
N GLU A 28 -10.17 1.42 -22.82
CA GLU A 28 -9.01 2.26 -22.53
C GLU A 28 -9.01 2.75 -21.08
N THR A 29 -10.16 3.18 -20.57
CA THR A 29 -10.31 3.60 -19.15
C THR A 29 -9.96 2.45 -18.21
N TRP A 30 -10.43 1.23 -18.51
CA TRP A 30 -10.10 0.04 -17.74
C TRP A 30 -8.61 -0.32 -17.84
N LYS A 31 -7.99 -0.26 -19.03
CA LYS A 31 -6.54 -0.45 -19.17
C LYS A 31 -5.72 0.56 -18.37
N ILE A 32 -6.18 1.81 -18.25
CA ILE A 32 -5.49 2.84 -17.47
C ILE A 32 -5.64 2.57 -15.97
N LEU A 33 -6.84 2.18 -15.52
CA LEU A 33 -7.06 1.72 -14.14
C LEU A 33 -6.22 0.48 -13.83
N GLU A 34 -6.12 -0.48 -14.75
CA GLU A 34 -5.23 -1.63 -14.62
C GLU A 34 -3.76 -1.20 -14.58
N GLN A 35 -3.31 -0.26 -15.42
CA GLN A 35 -1.93 0.26 -15.38
C GLN A 35 -1.63 0.97 -14.06
N ALA A 36 -2.57 1.76 -13.56
CA ALA A 36 -2.51 2.35 -12.24
C ALA A 36 -2.48 1.22 -11.21
N ILE A 37 -3.46 0.33 -11.10
CA ILE A 37 -3.49 -0.75 -10.11
C ILE A 37 -2.22 -1.65 -10.17
N HIS A 38 -1.71 -1.93 -11.35
CA HIS A 38 -0.57 -2.82 -11.62
C HIS A 38 0.75 -2.08 -11.87
N HIS A 39 1.06 -1.01 -11.13
CA HIS A 39 2.28 -0.14 -11.09
C HIS A 39 3.68 -0.76 -11.39
N TYR A 40 3.83 -2.05 -11.71
CA TYR A 40 5.03 -2.69 -12.22
C TYR A 40 5.74 -1.92 -13.35
N ARG A 41 5.00 -1.19 -14.20
CA ARG A 41 5.58 -0.44 -15.33
C ARG A 41 6.22 0.88 -14.86
N GLU A 42 5.55 1.65 -14.01
CA GLU A 42 6.09 2.91 -13.45
C GLU A 42 7.29 2.65 -12.52
N ARG A 43 7.28 1.53 -11.79
CA ARG A 43 8.40 1.10 -10.94
C ARG A 43 9.57 0.44 -11.69
N ALA A 44 9.35 0.11 -12.97
CA ALA A 44 10.39 -0.34 -13.90
C ALA A 44 10.91 0.80 -14.81
N GLY A 45 10.38 2.02 -14.68
CA GLY A 45 10.82 3.20 -15.43
C GLY A 45 10.05 3.49 -16.72
N GLU A 46 8.85 2.93 -16.90
CA GLU A 46 7.97 3.25 -18.04
C GLU A 46 7.09 4.49 -17.75
N ASP A 47 6.90 5.34 -18.77
CA ASP A 47 6.07 6.55 -18.68
C ASP A 47 4.58 6.19 -18.51
N VAL A 48 4.03 6.52 -17.36
CA VAL A 48 2.58 6.43 -17.08
C VAL A 48 1.96 7.82 -17.20
N ASN A 49 0.77 7.90 -17.81
CA ASN A 49 0.04 9.16 -17.94
C ASN A 49 -0.64 9.53 -16.61
N ARG A 50 0.13 10.17 -15.72
CA ARG A 50 -0.32 10.61 -14.39
C ARG A 50 -1.50 11.57 -14.42
N GLU A 51 -1.56 12.43 -15.44
CA GLU A 51 -2.69 13.35 -15.62
C GLU A 51 -3.99 12.60 -15.86
N LEU A 52 -3.94 11.55 -16.69
CA LEU A 52 -5.11 10.74 -16.99
C LEU A 52 -5.56 9.91 -15.78
N ILE A 53 -4.62 9.34 -15.02
CA ILE A 53 -4.95 8.67 -13.74
C ILE A 53 -5.63 9.65 -12.80
N ARG A 54 -5.07 10.86 -12.61
CA ARG A 54 -5.66 11.89 -11.75
C ARG A 54 -7.08 12.26 -12.19
N ASN A 55 -7.31 12.40 -13.50
CA ASN A 55 -8.63 12.75 -14.01
C ASN A 55 -9.64 11.64 -13.74
N ILE A 56 -9.25 10.37 -13.90
CA ILE A 56 -10.11 9.21 -13.61
C ILE A 56 -10.38 9.11 -12.11
N THR A 57 -9.35 9.19 -11.25
CA THR A 57 -9.52 9.10 -9.79
C THR A 57 -10.37 10.24 -9.24
N THR A 58 -10.20 11.46 -9.76
CA THR A 58 -11.05 12.62 -9.42
C THR A 58 -12.48 12.37 -9.84
N MET A 59 -12.71 11.88 -11.05
CA MET A 59 -14.05 11.54 -11.54
C MET A 59 -14.72 10.45 -10.69
N LEU A 60 -13.99 9.41 -10.28
CA LEU A 60 -14.51 8.37 -9.37
C LEU A 60 -14.91 8.97 -8.02
N MET A 61 -14.11 9.87 -7.47
CA MET A 61 -14.42 10.60 -6.24
C MET A 61 -15.65 11.51 -6.38
N ASP A 62 -15.79 12.22 -7.51
CA ASP A 62 -16.94 13.08 -7.81
C ASP A 62 -18.25 12.29 -7.89
N LEU A 63 -18.20 11.03 -8.33
CA LEU A 63 -19.35 10.11 -8.33
C LEU A 63 -19.68 9.59 -6.93
N GLY A 64 -18.68 9.54 -6.06
CA GLY A 64 -18.82 9.21 -4.64
C GLY A 64 -17.61 8.45 -4.11
N SER A 65 -17.28 8.68 -2.84
CA SER A 65 -16.13 8.05 -2.18
C SER A 65 -16.18 6.52 -2.24
N SER A 66 -17.37 5.91 -2.15
CA SER A 66 -17.52 4.46 -2.27
C SER A 66 -17.22 3.94 -3.68
N VAL A 67 -17.47 4.73 -4.74
CA VAL A 67 -17.11 4.34 -6.11
C VAL A 67 -15.59 4.29 -6.25
N TYR A 68 -14.90 5.33 -5.77
CA TYR A 68 -13.44 5.38 -5.76
C TYR A 68 -12.84 4.22 -4.96
N GLU A 69 -13.38 3.95 -3.77
CA GLU A 69 -12.90 2.87 -2.90
C GLU A 69 -13.07 1.48 -3.53
N GLU A 70 -14.23 1.19 -4.13
CA GLU A 70 -14.56 -0.12 -4.69
C GLU A 70 -13.87 -0.37 -6.04
N GLU A 71 -13.89 0.63 -6.93
CA GLU A 71 -13.46 0.45 -8.32
C GLU A 71 -11.95 0.70 -8.52
N PHE A 72 -11.30 1.44 -7.61
CA PHE A 72 -9.87 1.75 -7.72
C PHE A 72 -9.06 1.42 -6.45
N GLU A 73 -9.41 2.02 -5.31
CA GLU A 73 -8.51 2.03 -4.16
C GLU A 73 -8.30 0.63 -3.56
N THR A 74 -9.38 -0.14 -3.39
CA THR A 74 -9.31 -1.50 -2.86
C THR A 74 -8.46 -2.42 -3.76
N PRO A 75 -8.71 -2.50 -5.08
CA PRO A 75 -7.80 -3.21 -6.00
C PRO A 75 -6.35 -2.74 -5.94
N PHE A 76 -6.12 -1.41 -5.92
CA PHE A 76 -4.80 -0.80 -5.85
C PHE A 76 -4.03 -1.24 -4.59
N LEU A 77 -4.68 -1.20 -3.42
CA LEU A 77 -4.08 -1.62 -2.15
C LEU A 77 -3.77 -3.13 -2.14
N GLN A 78 -4.63 -3.96 -2.72
CA GLN A 78 -4.41 -5.41 -2.80
C GLN A 78 -3.21 -5.78 -3.68
N VAL A 79 -3.06 -5.12 -4.83
CA VAL A 79 -1.91 -5.35 -5.71
C VAL A 79 -0.62 -4.81 -5.07
N SER A 80 -0.70 -3.64 -4.44
CA SER A 80 0.43 -3.05 -3.69
C SER A 80 0.91 -3.97 -2.57
N ALA A 81 0.00 -4.58 -1.81
CA ALA A 81 0.35 -5.52 -0.74
C ALA A 81 1.13 -6.73 -1.28
N LYS A 82 0.69 -7.31 -2.40
CA LYS A 82 1.40 -8.42 -3.06
C LYS A 82 2.79 -8.00 -3.54
N PHE A 83 2.90 -6.80 -4.11
CA PHE A 83 4.17 -6.24 -4.56
C PHE A 83 5.15 -6.09 -3.39
N TYR A 84 4.76 -5.39 -2.33
CA TYR A 84 5.65 -5.09 -1.22
C TYR A 84 6.06 -6.32 -0.42
N ARG A 85 5.19 -7.33 -0.34
CA ARG A 85 5.57 -8.64 0.21
C ARG A 85 6.70 -9.29 -0.59
N ALA A 86 6.57 -9.32 -1.92
CA ALA A 86 7.58 -9.90 -2.79
C ALA A 86 8.89 -9.10 -2.74
N GLU A 87 8.79 -7.78 -2.72
CA GLU A 87 9.96 -6.89 -2.68
C GLU A 87 10.70 -6.96 -1.34
N SER A 88 9.95 -7.00 -0.23
CA SER A 88 10.49 -7.22 1.12
C SER A 88 11.32 -8.50 1.18
N HIS A 89 10.79 -9.60 0.64
CA HIS A 89 11.51 -10.88 0.60
C HIS A 89 12.87 -10.75 -0.11
N LYS A 90 12.91 -10.10 -1.28
CA LYS A 90 14.16 -9.88 -2.02
C LYS A 90 15.16 -9.02 -1.24
N PHE A 91 14.68 -7.98 -0.56
CA PHE A 91 15.57 -7.09 0.19
C PHE A 91 16.17 -7.79 1.40
N ILE A 92 15.38 -8.54 2.16
CA ILE A 92 15.88 -9.28 3.33
C ILE A 92 16.94 -10.31 2.93
N GLU A 93 16.86 -10.89 1.73
CA GLU A 93 17.86 -11.82 1.22
C GLU A 93 19.13 -11.14 0.69
N SER A 94 19.13 -9.83 0.47
CA SER A 94 20.18 -9.13 -0.28
C SER A 94 20.87 -7.97 0.44
N CYS A 95 20.39 -7.52 1.60
CA CYS A 95 21.05 -6.46 2.37
C CYS A 95 20.89 -6.64 3.89
N ASP A 96 21.67 -5.88 4.67
CA ASP A 96 21.56 -5.84 6.12
C ASP A 96 20.33 -5.02 6.58
N CYS A 97 20.08 -5.00 7.89
CA CYS A 97 18.89 -4.36 8.46
C CYS A 97 18.88 -2.84 8.19
N GLY A 98 20.02 -2.17 8.34
CA GLY A 98 20.12 -0.73 8.13
C GLY A 98 19.80 -0.33 6.69
N ASP A 99 20.37 -1.04 5.71
CA ASP A 99 20.08 -0.80 4.29
C ASP A 99 18.67 -1.24 3.90
N TYR A 100 18.13 -2.28 4.54
CA TYR A 100 16.74 -2.67 4.39
C TYR A 100 15.79 -1.54 4.79
N LEU A 101 15.97 -0.96 5.98
CA LEU A 101 15.12 0.11 6.49
C LEU A 101 15.17 1.37 5.63
N LYS A 102 16.35 1.75 5.10
CA LYS A 102 16.47 2.85 4.12
C LYS A 102 15.68 2.59 2.84
N LYS A 103 15.63 1.33 2.36
CA LYS A 103 14.82 0.97 1.19
C LYS A 103 13.32 1.07 1.50
N VAL A 104 12.90 0.67 2.70
CA VAL A 104 11.50 0.81 3.14
C VAL A 104 11.11 2.29 3.21
N GLU A 105 11.94 3.14 3.80
CA GLU A 105 11.73 4.59 3.87
C GLU A 105 11.55 5.20 2.48
N ARG A 106 12.45 4.86 1.53
CA ARG A 106 12.32 5.30 0.14
C ARG A 106 11.01 4.83 -0.49
N CYS A 107 10.59 3.59 -0.24
CA CYS A 107 9.32 3.08 -0.74
C CYS A 107 8.12 3.85 -0.18
N LEU A 108 8.14 4.26 1.08
CA LEU A 108 7.11 5.11 1.68
C LEU A 108 7.06 6.48 1.01
N ASP A 109 8.21 7.12 0.80
CA ASP A 109 8.31 8.41 0.12
C ASP A 109 7.77 8.35 -1.32
N GLU A 110 8.06 7.26 -2.04
CA GLU A 110 7.52 7.01 -3.39
C GLU A 110 5.99 6.91 -3.38
N GLU A 111 5.39 6.25 -2.39
CA GLU A 111 3.91 6.17 -2.26
C GLU A 111 3.27 7.49 -1.87
N ILE A 112 3.86 8.22 -0.93
CA ILE A 112 3.37 9.52 -0.53
C ILE A 112 3.40 10.48 -1.72
N ASN A 113 4.48 10.47 -2.49
CA ASN A 113 4.58 11.27 -3.71
C ASN A 113 3.58 10.83 -4.77
N ARG A 114 3.33 9.52 -4.94
CA ARG A 114 2.30 8.99 -5.84
C ARG A 114 0.92 9.54 -5.47
N VAL A 115 0.55 9.44 -4.19
CA VAL A 115 -0.76 9.93 -3.72
C VAL A 115 -0.90 11.41 -4.01
N ARG A 116 0.10 12.21 -3.62
CA ARG A 116 0.11 13.67 -3.83
C ARG A 116 -0.01 14.08 -5.31
N GLN A 117 0.52 13.28 -6.23
CA GLN A 117 0.53 13.65 -7.65
C GLN A 117 -0.79 13.34 -8.35
N TYR A 118 -1.44 12.21 -8.04
CA TYR A 118 -2.56 11.74 -8.86
C TYR A 118 -3.62 10.85 -8.16
N LEU A 119 -3.56 10.63 -6.84
CA LEU A 119 -4.60 9.89 -6.11
C LEU A 119 -5.35 10.79 -5.11
N ASP A 120 -6.44 10.30 -4.56
CA ASP A 120 -7.14 11.02 -3.49
C ASP A 120 -6.33 10.98 -2.18
N PRO A 121 -6.27 12.08 -1.40
CA PRO A 121 -5.54 12.12 -0.13
C PRO A 121 -6.01 11.09 0.91
N SER A 122 -7.26 10.62 0.83
CA SER A 122 -7.76 9.56 1.72
C SER A 122 -7.00 8.24 1.58
N THR A 123 -6.31 8.02 0.45
CA THR A 123 -5.51 6.83 0.18
C THR A 123 -4.18 6.82 0.92
N GLU A 124 -3.59 7.98 1.27
CA GLU A 124 -2.23 8.09 1.84
C GLU A 124 -2.05 7.17 3.06
N LYS A 125 -2.93 7.31 4.06
CA LYS A 125 -2.87 6.50 5.28
C LYS A 125 -3.02 5.00 4.99
N LYS A 126 -3.88 4.64 4.03
CA LYS A 126 -4.18 3.24 3.70
C LYS A 126 -2.99 2.58 3.00
N ILE A 127 -2.34 3.25 2.06
CA ILE A 127 -1.16 2.71 1.37
C ILE A 127 0.07 2.67 2.29
N THR A 128 0.28 3.67 3.15
CA THR A 128 1.33 3.64 4.19
C THR A 128 1.19 2.41 5.09
N ASN A 129 -0.02 2.13 5.58
CA ASN A 129 -0.28 0.95 6.41
C ASN A 129 0.02 -0.36 5.65
N VAL A 130 -0.22 -0.42 4.33
CA VAL A 130 0.10 -1.59 3.51
C VAL A 130 1.62 -1.78 3.42
N VAL A 131 2.38 -0.72 3.17
CA VAL A 131 3.84 -0.78 3.10
C VAL A 131 4.43 -1.21 4.45
N GLU A 132 4.03 -0.56 5.54
CA GLU A 132 4.50 -0.88 6.89
C GLU A 132 4.15 -2.32 7.28
N LYS A 133 2.93 -2.77 6.98
CA LYS A 133 2.52 -4.14 7.28
C LYS A 133 3.35 -5.16 6.50
N GLU A 134 3.43 -5.00 5.19
CA GLU A 134 4.02 -5.99 4.29
C GLU A 134 5.56 -5.96 4.28
N MET A 135 6.18 -4.87 4.73
CA MET A 135 7.64 -4.76 4.82
C MET A 135 8.16 -4.85 6.26
N ILE A 136 7.50 -4.24 7.23
CA ILE A 136 7.99 -4.18 8.61
C ILE A 136 7.29 -5.22 9.48
N ALA A 137 5.98 -5.09 9.69
CA ALA A 137 5.26 -5.86 10.71
C ALA A 137 5.31 -7.39 10.46
N ASN A 138 5.25 -7.82 9.21
CA ASN A 138 5.34 -9.24 8.84
C ASN A 138 6.74 -9.84 9.04
N TYR A 139 7.77 -9.00 9.21
CA TYR A 139 9.18 -9.42 9.26
C TYR A 139 9.91 -8.97 10.52
N THR A 140 9.24 -8.36 11.50
CA THR A 140 9.85 -7.80 12.73
C THR A 140 10.86 -8.74 13.38
N LEU A 141 10.49 -10.00 13.65
CA LEU A 141 11.40 -10.98 14.26
C LEU A 141 12.62 -11.29 13.39
N ARG A 142 12.48 -11.26 12.07
CA ARG A 142 13.60 -11.47 11.16
C ARG A 142 14.51 -10.25 11.14
N LEU A 143 13.95 -9.04 11.11
CA LEU A 143 14.69 -7.78 11.08
C LEU A 143 15.55 -7.57 12.34
N ILE A 144 15.06 -7.94 13.53
CA ILE A 144 15.85 -7.84 14.77
C ILE A 144 17.06 -8.78 14.78
N HIS A 145 16.98 -9.92 14.09
CA HIS A 145 18.03 -10.93 14.04
C HIS A 145 18.96 -10.80 12.82
N MET A 146 18.71 -9.82 11.94
CA MET A 146 19.63 -9.51 10.85
C MET A 146 20.92 -8.88 11.38
N GLU A 147 22.02 -9.11 10.67
CA GLU A 147 23.29 -8.44 10.96
C GLU A 147 23.09 -6.91 10.94
N ASN A 148 23.79 -6.21 11.85
CA ASN A 148 23.70 -4.76 12.01
C ASN A 148 22.27 -4.23 12.28
N SER A 149 21.37 -5.04 12.86
CA SER A 149 20.04 -4.58 13.29
C SER A 149 20.09 -3.55 14.42
N GLY A 150 21.21 -3.46 15.15
CA GLY A 150 21.32 -2.67 16.38
C GLY A 150 20.57 -3.28 17.57
N CYS A 151 19.86 -4.40 17.38
CA CYS A 151 19.05 -5.04 18.43
C CYS A 151 19.75 -6.23 19.11
N VAL A 152 20.89 -6.69 18.60
CA VAL A 152 21.59 -7.88 19.15
C VAL A 152 22.32 -7.53 20.46
N ASP A 153 22.67 -6.27 20.69
CA ASP A 153 23.36 -5.83 21.91
C ASP A 153 22.41 -5.63 23.12
N GLU A 154 21.13 -5.34 22.89
CA GLU A 154 20.15 -5.15 24.00
C GLU A 154 19.66 -6.47 24.62
N PHE A 155 19.83 -7.61 23.93
CA PHE A 155 19.50 -8.94 24.47
C PHE A 155 20.74 -9.81 24.76
N GLY A 156 21.93 -9.42 24.28
CA GLY A 156 23.21 -10.08 24.58
C GLY A 156 23.67 -9.89 26.03
N GLU A 157 23.36 -8.75 26.66
CA GLU A 157 23.66 -8.53 28.09
C GLU A 157 22.58 -9.10 29.03
N ALA A 158 21.33 -9.24 28.55
CA ALA A 158 20.24 -9.86 29.33
C ALA A 158 20.49 -11.35 29.61
N GLY A 159 21.32 -12.02 28.80
CA GLY A 159 21.75 -13.41 29.03
C GLY A 159 22.60 -13.63 30.29
N SER A 160 23.14 -12.57 30.91
CA SER A 160 23.81 -12.65 32.21
C SER A 160 22.94 -12.21 33.39
N PHE A 161 21.73 -11.70 33.14
CA PHE A 161 20.82 -11.20 34.17
C PHE A 161 19.61 -12.11 34.45
N LEU A 162 19.37 -13.14 33.63
CA LEU A 162 18.23 -14.05 33.79
C LEU A 162 18.38 -15.11 34.90
N GLU A 163 19.43 -15.08 35.72
CA GLU A 163 19.48 -15.90 36.94
C GLU A 163 18.82 -15.26 38.17
N THR A 164 18.42 -13.97 38.14
CA THR A 164 17.81 -13.33 39.31
C THR A 164 16.70 -12.33 38.97
N SER A 165 15.55 -12.80 38.50
CA SER A 165 14.24 -12.38 39.03
C SER A 165 13.12 -12.86 38.13
N SER A 166 12.43 -13.88 38.63
CA SER A 166 11.07 -14.19 38.25
C SER A 166 10.19 -12.95 38.42
N THR A 167 9.22 -12.77 37.52
CA THR A 167 8.11 -11.80 37.53
C THR A 167 8.43 -10.43 36.92
N THR A 168 8.08 -10.22 35.64
CA THR A 168 7.28 -9.10 35.09
C THR A 168 7.35 -9.10 33.56
N TRP A 169 6.49 -9.88 32.88
CA TRP A 169 6.24 -9.74 31.43
C TRP A 169 4.75 -9.91 31.05
N ILE A 170 3.84 -9.67 32.00
CA ILE A 170 2.39 -9.62 31.71
C ILE A 170 1.94 -8.17 31.85
N ILE A 171 2.09 -7.34 30.81
CA ILE A 171 1.32 -6.07 30.67
C ILE A 171 1.23 -5.50 29.24
N TYR A 172 1.69 -6.17 28.17
CA TYR A 172 1.56 -5.64 26.80
C TYR A 172 0.72 -6.52 25.86
N LEU A 173 -0.43 -7.01 26.34
CA LEU A 173 -1.52 -7.51 25.50
C LEU A 173 -2.87 -7.28 26.20
N ASP A 174 -3.38 -6.06 26.11
CA ASP A 174 -4.81 -5.72 26.05
C ASP A 174 -4.97 -4.34 25.38
#